data_AF-A0A1N7BXU9-F1
#
_entry.id   AF-A0A1N7BXU9-F1
#
_cell.length_a   1.000
_cell.length_b   1.000
_cell.length_c   1.000
_cell.angle_alpha   90.00
_cell.angle_beta   90.00
_cell.angle_gamma   90.00
#
_symmetry.space_group_name_H-M   'P 1'
#
loop_
_entity.id
_entity.type
_entity.pdbx_description
1 polymer ?
#
loop_
_entity_poly.entity_id
_entity_poly.type
_entity_poly.pdbx_seq_one_letter_code
_entity_poly.pdbx_strand_id
1 'polypeptide(L)'
;MNELWPVIVGGAIGLMGALIGSLTTAFIASAQAKQDDDRWIRQQRLAAYMPAVSFLRQFEYRASVYFDLMGRVEDSIPRGATAEQIGELREQYATEAADYHDHLSRIDGELAPVIVVGPDAVRDAVEAFARGAREEPTSWRNFGRDFPPVVAAMREAVRIPR
;
A
#
# COMPACT_ATOMS: atom_id res chain seq x y z
N MET A 1 27.44 22.70 -66.01
CA MET A 1 26.49 22.12 -65.02
C MET A 1 27.31 21.53 -63.89
N ASN A 2 27.52 22.22 -62.76
CA ASN A 2 28.13 21.62 -61.54
C ASN A 2 28.11 22.49 -60.27
N GLU A 3 27.65 23.75 -60.32
CA GLU A 3 27.75 24.65 -59.14
C GLU A 3 26.57 24.58 -58.15
N LEU A 4 25.44 23.97 -58.52
CA LEU A 4 24.25 23.88 -57.65
C LEU A 4 24.25 22.63 -56.73
N TRP A 5 25.08 21.64 -57.01
CA TRP A 5 25.14 20.37 -56.28
C TRP A 5 25.55 20.53 -54.80
N PRO A 6 26.56 21.36 -54.44
CA PRO A 6 26.97 21.54 -53.04
C PRO A 6 25.89 22.20 -52.19
N VAL A 7 25.12 23.13 -52.77
CA VAL A 7 24.06 23.86 -52.07
C VAL A 7 22.84 22.97 -51.82
N ILE A 8 22.48 22.14 -52.81
CA ILE A 8 21.38 21.17 -52.68
C ILE A 8 21.72 20.09 -51.65
N VAL A 9 22.95 19.57 -51.67
CA VAL A 9 23.42 18.56 -50.70
C VAL A 9 23.56 19.16 -49.29
N GLY A 10 24.11 20.37 -49.16
CA GLY A 10 24.22 21.06 -47.88
C GLY A 10 22.86 21.41 -47.26
N GLY A 11 21.89 21.83 -48.08
CA GLY A 11 20.51 22.08 -47.65
C GLY A 11 19.79 20.81 -47.20
N ALA A 12 19.96 19.69 -47.91
CA ALA A 12 19.39 18.41 -47.55
C ALA A 12 19.97 17.85 -46.23
N ILE A 13 21.29 17.99 -46.02
CA ILE A 13 21.95 17.58 -44.76
C ILE A 13 21.51 18.48 -43.59
N GLY A 14 21.40 19.78 -43.80
CA GLY A 14 20.91 20.72 -42.78
C GLY A 14 19.46 20.44 -42.36
N LEU A 15 18.59 20.14 -43.31
CA LEU A 15 17.20 19.75 -43.03
C LEU A 15 17.12 18.42 -42.28
N MET A 16 17.92 17.41 -42.66
CA MET A 16 17.96 16.14 -41.92
C MET A 16 18.53 16.30 -40.51
N GLY A 17 19.58 17.11 -40.32
CA GLY A 17 20.13 17.42 -38.99
C GLY A 17 19.12 18.14 -38.09
N ALA A 18 18.37 19.11 -38.63
CA ALA A 18 17.30 19.80 -37.91
C ALA A 18 16.13 18.86 -37.56
N LEU A 19 15.75 17.97 -38.47
CA LEU A 19 14.71 16.96 -38.24
C LEU A 19 15.12 15.99 -37.12
N ILE A 20 16.34 15.46 -37.17
CA ILE A 20 16.91 14.58 -36.14
C ILE A 20 17.00 15.31 -34.80
N GLY A 21 17.49 16.55 -34.79
CA GLY A 21 17.57 17.38 -33.57
C GLY A 21 16.19 17.61 -32.94
N SER A 22 15.17 17.92 -33.75
CA SER A 22 13.80 18.14 -33.27
C SER A 22 13.15 16.86 -32.72
N LEU A 23 13.36 15.72 -33.38
CA LEU A 23 12.91 14.41 -32.91
C LEU A 23 13.58 14.04 -31.58
N THR A 24 14.91 14.21 -31.51
CA THR A 24 15.67 13.92 -30.28
C THR A 24 15.19 14.79 -29.11
N THR A 25 14.91 16.07 -29.36
CA THR A 25 14.39 17.00 -28.35
C THR A 25 12.97 16.62 -27.89
N ALA A 26 12.09 16.23 -28.82
CA ALA A 26 10.74 15.75 -28.51
C ALA A 26 10.78 14.44 -27.70
N PHE A 27 11.67 13.51 -28.06
CA PHE A 27 11.89 12.28 -27.29
C PHE A 27 12.40 12.58 -25.87
N ILE A 28 13.41 13.46 -25.73
CA ILE A 28 13.93 13.86 -24.42
C ILE A 28 12.84 14.52 -23.57
N ALA A 29 12.06 15.44 -24.14
CA ALA A 29 10.96 16.09 -23.44
C ALA A 29 9.87 15.08 -23.01
N SER A 30 9.53 14.11 -23.86
CA SER A 30 8.58 13.05 -23.52
C SER A 30 9.10 12.11 -22.44
N ALA A 31 10.40 11.79 -22.46
CA ALA A 31 11.05 10.97 -21.45
C ALA A 31 11.14 11.71 -20.11
N GLN A 32 11.40 13.02 -20.13
CA GLN A 32 11.40 13.88 -18.95
C GLN A 32 9.98 14.00 -18.34
N ALA A 33 8.96 14.24 -19.17
CA ALA A 33 7.57 14.27 -18.72
C ALA A 33 7.16 12.95 -18.05
N LYS A 34 7.51 11.82 -18.66
CA LYS A 34 7.26 10.50 -18.07
C LYS A 34 8.00 10.31 -16.75
N GLN A 35 9.26 10.73 -16.64
CA GLN A 35 10.02 10.65 -15.39
C GLN A 35 9.44 11.53 -14.28
N ASP A 36 8.93 12.71 -14.63
CA ASP A 36 8.29 13.62 -13.68
C ASP A 36 6.93 13.08 -13.22
N ASP A 37 6.14 12.51 -14.13
CA ASP A 37 4.89 11.81 -13.82
C ASP A 37 5.15 10.61 -12.89
N ASP A 38 6.13 9.76 -13.21
CA ASP A 38 6.51 8.60 -12.39
C ASP A 38 6.98 9.04 -11.00
N ARG A 39 7.73 10.14 -10.91
CA ARG A 39 8.15 10.72 -9.62
C ARG A 39 6.97 11.24 -8.83
N TRP A 40 6.04 11.94 -9.46
CA TRP A 40 4.84 12.46 -8.81
C TRP A 40 3.95 11.34 -8.28
N ILE A 41 3.68 10.31 -9.09
CA ILE A 41 2.91 9.12 -8.66
C ILE A 41 3.60 8.44 -7.48
N ARG A 42 4.93 8.28 -7.52
CA ARG A 42 5.68 7.70 -6.40
C ARG A 42 5.53 8.52 -5.12
N GLN A 43 5.55 9.85 -5.20
CA GLN A 43 5.35 10.70 -4.03
C GLN A 43 3.94 10.56 -3.45
N GLN A 44 2.92 10.51 -4.30
CA GLN A 44 1.54 10.26 -3.86
C GLN A 44 1.39 8.90 -3.17
N ARG A 45 1.99 7.85 -3.76
CA ARG A 45 2.02 6.51 -3.16
C ARG A 45 2.74 6.50 -1.82
N LEU A 46 3.90 7.14 -1.71
CA LEU A 46 4.62 7.24 -0.44
C LEU A 46 3.80 7.95 0.64
N ALA A 47 3.13 9.05 0.27
CA ALA A 47 2.27 9.81 1.19
C ALA A 47 1.08 8.98 1.70
N ALA A 48 0.51 8.10 0.87
CA ALA A 48 -0.57 7.19 1.27
C ALA A 48 -0.08 5.95 2.03
N TYR A 49 1.03 5.33 1.59
CA TYR A 49 1.48 4.04 2.11
C TYR A 49 2.14 4.15 3.47
N MET A 50 2.87 5.24 3.75
CA MET A 50 3.56 5.40 5.03
C MET A 50 2.59 5.43 6.24
N PRO A 51 1.51 6.23 6.23
CA PRO A 51 0.48 6.17 7.26
C PRO A 51 -0.18 4.80 7.35
N ALA A 52 -0.55 4.20 6.21
CA ALA A 52 -1.21 2.89 6.19
C ALA A 52 -0.34 1.78 6.81
N VAL A 53 0.97 1.75 6.52
CA VAL A 53 1.89 0.78 7.14
C VAL A 53 2.00 1.02 8.65
N SER A 54 2.01 2.28 9.10
CA SER A 54 2.02 2.61 10.53
C SER A 54 0.75 2.14 11.23
N PHE A 55 -0.41 2.42 10.63
CA PHE A 55 -1.71 1.96 11.11
C PHE A 55 -1.78 0.43 11.19
N LEU A 56 -1.39 -0.28 10.13
CA LEU A 56 -1.41 -1.74 10.09
C LEU A 56 -0.50 -2.36 11.15
N ARG A 57 0.65 -1.75 11.46
CA ARG A 57 1.51 -2.20 12.58
C ARG A 57 0.87 -1.98 13.95
N GLN A 58 0.15 -0.87 14.14
CA GLN A 58 -0.58 -0.63 15.38
C GLN A 58 -1.74 -1.60 15.52
N PHE A 59 -2.46 -1.87 14.42
CA PHE A 59 -3.50 -2.89 14.36
C PHE A 59 -2.92 -4.28 14.69
N GLU A 60 -1.77 -4.65 14.11
CA GLU A 60 -1.05 -5.91 14.43
C GLU A 60 -0.81 -6.05 15.93
N TYR A 61 -0.25 -5.01 16.54
CA TYR A 61 0.04 -5.00 17.96
C TYR A 61 -1.23 -5.15 18.80
N ARG A 62 -2.28 -4.36 18.53
CA ARG A 62 -3.53 -4.43 19.28
C ARG A 62 -4.25 -5.76 19.11
N ALA A 63 -4.26 -6.31 17.90
CA ALA A 63 -4.77 -7.64 17.63
C ALA A 63 -3.98 -8.69 18.43
N SER A 64 -2.66 -8.59 18.48
CA SER A 64 -1.81 -9.52 19.26
C SER A 64 -2.15 -9.49 20.76
N VAL A 65 -2.31 -8.29 21.32
CA VAL A 65 -2.68 -8.11 22.73
C VAL A 65 -4.08 -8.65 22.99
N TYR A 66 -5.05 -8.31 22.15
CA TYR A 66 -6.42 -8.79 22.28
C TYR A 66 -6.52 -10.33 22.23
N PHE A 67 -5.86 -10.98 21.26
CA PHE A 67 -5.92 -12.45 21.14
C PHE A 67 -5.16 -13.17 22.25
N ASP A 68 -4.01 -12.65 22.69
CA ASP A 68 -3.29 -13.21 23.84
C ASP A 68 -4.14 -13.10 25.12
N LEU A 69 -4.81 -11.97 25.33
CA LEU A 69 -5.72 -11.78 26.45
C LEU A 69 -6.93 -12.71 26.37
N MET A 70 -7.58 -12.81 25.20
CA MET A 70 -8.71 -13.73 25.00
C MET A 70 -8.31 -15.18 25.25
N GLY A 71 -7.13 -15.61 24.79
CA GLY A 71 -6.60 -16.95 25.06
C GLY A 71 -6.40 -17.19 26.56
N ARG A 72 -5.81 -16.23 27.28
CA ARG A 72 -5.63 -16.32 28.74
C ARG A 72 -6.96 -16.36 29.49
N VAL A 73 -7.97 -15.60 29.06
CA VAL A 73 -9.33 -15.66 29.61
C VAL A 73 -9.92 -17.05 29.41
N GLU A 74 -9.85 -17.57 28.20
CA GLU A 74 -10.39 -18.89 27.87
C GLU A 74 -9.70 -20.01 28.69
N ASP A 75 -8.38 -19.94 28.85
CA ASP A 75 -7.60 -20.89 29.65
C ASP A 75 -7.83 -20.75 31.17
N SER A 76 -8.20 -19.55 31.64
CA SER A 76 -8.37 -19.25 33.07
C SER A 76 -9.80 -19.44 33.58
N ILE A 77 -10.80 -19.55 32.72
CA ILE A 77 -12.19 -19.86 33.10
C ILE A 77 -12.25 -21.29 33.67
N PRO A 78 -12.48 -21.46 34.99
CA PRO A 78 -12.62 -22.79 35.56
C PRO A 78 -13.83 -23.52 34.96
N ARG A 79 -13.75 -24.84 34.79
CA ARG A 79 -14.93 -25.64 34.39
C ARG A 79 -16.01 -25.49 35.48
N GLY A 80 -17.07 -24.74 35.17
CA GLY A 80 -18.13 -24.39 36.12
C GLY A 80 -18.12 -22.95 36.64
N ALA A 81 -17.32 -22.05 36.05
CA ALA A 81 -17.34 -20.62 36.34
C ALA A 81 -18.75 -20.04 36.22
N THR A 82 -19.12 -19.16 37.15
CA THR A 82 -20.42 -18.48 37.10
C THR A 82 -20.40 -17.39 36.02
N ALA A 83 -21.59 -17.01 35.53
CA ALA A 83 -21.73 -15.91 34.57
C ALA A 83 -21.15 -14.59 35.09
N GLU A 84 -21.16 -14.41 36.41
CA GLU A 84 -20.62 -13.24 37.12
C GLU A 84 -19.09 -13.21 37.07
N GLN A 85 -18.41 -14.34 37.32
CA GLN A 85 -16.94 -14.46 37.21
C GLN A 85 -16.46 -14.28 35.76
N ILE A 86 -17.23 -14.79 34.79
CA ILE A 86 -16.97 -14.57 33.36
C ILE A 86 -17.19 -13.08 33.01
N GLY A 87 -18.19 -12.43 33.63
CA GLY A 87 -18.47 -11.01 33.46
C GLY A 87 -17.33 -10.12 33.97
N GLU A 88 -16.83 -10.36 35.18
CA GLU A 88 -15.70 -9.63 35.77
C GLU A 88 -14.42 -9.78 34.95
N LEU A 89 -14.10 -11.00 34.50
CA LEU A 89 -12.99 -11.25 33.58
C LEU A 89 -13.16 -10.46 32.28
N ARG A 90 -14.35 -10.46 31.67
CA ARG A 90 -14.61 -9.69 30.44
C ARG A 90 -14.50 -8.19 30.65
N GLU A 91 -14.97 -7.69 31.78
CA GLU A 91 -14.91 -6.26 32.12
C GLU A 91 -13.46 -5.80 32.34
N GLN A 92 -12.63 -6.66 32.95
CA GLN A 92 -11.20 -6.43 33.12
C GLN A 92 -10.45 -6.25 31.78
N TYR A 93 -10.95 -6.85 30.69
CA TYR A 93 -10.36 -6.76 29.34
C TYR A 93 -11.21 -5.94 28.35
N ALA A 94 -12.24 -5.25 28.84
CA ALA A 94 -13.16 -4.50 27.99
C ALA A 94 -12.46 -3.32 27.29
N THR A 95 -11.43 -2.74 27.92
CA THR A 95 -10.66 -1.64 27.34
C THR A 95 -9.85 -2.10 26.14
N GLU A 96 -9.13 -3.22 26.24
CA GLU A 96 -8.34 -3.77 25.14
C GLU A 96 -9.22 -4.31 24.00
N ALA A 97 -10.38 -4.88 24.33
CA ALA A 97 -11.38 -5.27 23.34
C ALA A 97 -11.94 -4.04 22.59
N ALA A 98 -12.27 -2.96 23.31
CA ALA A 98 -12.73 -1.71 22.70
C ALA A 98 -11.64 -1.09 21.82
N ASP A 99 -10.39 -1.10 22.28
CA ASP A 99 -9.23 -0.54 21.58
C ASP A 99 -8.90 -1.30 20.28
N TYR A 100 -9.08 -2.63 20.27
CA TYR A 100 -9.02 -3.47 19.08
C TYR A 100 -10.19 -3.20 18.13
N HIS A 101 -11.44 -3.16 18.62
CA HIS A 101 -12.61 -2.93 17.79
C HIS A 101 -12.66 -1.53 17.17
N ASP A 102 -12.18 -0.50 17.89
CA ASP A 102 -11.98 0.84 17.33
C ASP A 102 -11.06 0.77 16.11
N HIS A 103 -9.91 0.10 16.24
CA HIS A 103 -8.97 -0.04 15.15
C HIS A 103 -9.51 -0.89 14.00
N LEU A 104 -10.26 -1.95 14.28
CA LEU A 104 -10.96 -2.74 13.27
C LEU A 104 -11.93 -1.88 12.45
N SER A 105 -12.68 -0.99 13.11
CA SER A 105 -13.63 -0.10 12.43
C SER A 105 -12.98 0.93 11.51
N ARG A 106 -11.72 1.27 11.77
CA ARG A 106 -10.95 2.28 11.02
C ARG A 106 -10.21 1.71 9.81
N ILE A 107 -10.11 0.39 9.66
CA ILE A 107 -9.35 -0.26 8.57
C ILE A 107 -9.73 0.29 7.20
N ASP A 108 -11.02 0.35 6.88
CA ASP A 108 -11.47 0.78 5.56
C ASP A 108 -11.10 2.25 5.28
N GLY A 109 -11.21 3.12 6.30
CA GLY A 109 -10.87 4.54 6.18
C GLY A 109 -9.36 4.78 6.03
N GLU A 110 -8.55 4.06 6.81
CA GLU A 110 -7.10 4.20 6.83
C GLU A 110 -6.45 3.58 5.58
N LEU A 111 -7.09 2.57 4.97
CA LEU A 111 -6.59 1.91 3.75
C LEU A 111 -7.18 2.46 2.45
N ALA A 112 -8.26 3.26 2.50
CA ALA A 112 -8.85 3.89 1.31
C ALA A 112 -7.85 4.68 0.44
N PRO A 113 -6.95 5.52 1.00
CA PRO A 113 -5.96 6.24 0.19
C PRO A 113 -5.05 5.30 -0.60
N VAL A 114 -4.69 4.15 -0.02
CA VAL A 114 -3.85 3.13 -0.65
C VAL A 114 -4.55 2.52 -1.86
N ILE A 115 -5.84 2.21 -1.75
CA ILE A 115 -6.67 1.65 -2.83
C ILE A 115 -6.78 2.62 -4.02
N VAL A 116 -6.85 3.92 -3.73
CA VAL A 116 -7.00 4.99 -4.73
C VAL A 116 -5.71 5.19 -5.52
N VAL A 117 -4.56 5.28 -4.86
CA VAL A 117 -3.27 5.60 -5.54
C VAL A 117 -2.44 4.37 -5.91
N GLY A 118 -2.82 3.21 -5.39
CA GLY A 118 -2.11 1.96 -5.60
C GLY A 118 -2.43 1.30 -6.95
N PRO A 119 -1.47 0.57 -7.53
CA PRO A 119 -1.74 -0.32 -8.66
C PRO A 119 -2.63 -1.49 -8.21
N ASP A 120 -3.23 -2.21 -9.16
CA ASP A 120 -4.18 -3.29 -8.89
C ASP A 120 -3.65 -4.34 -7.90
N ALA A 121 -2.38 -4.74 -8.03
CA ALA A 121 -1.76 -5.67 -7.08
C ALA A 121 -1.75 -5.18 -5.62
N VAL A 122 -1.64 -3.87 -5.39
CA VAL A 122 -1.74 -3.29 -4.04
C VAL A 122 -3.20 -3.24 -3.59
N ARG A 123 -4.11 -2.85 -4.49
CA ARG A 123 -5.55 -2.84 -4.20
C ARG A 123 -6.04 -4.23 -3.79
N ASP A 124 -5.73 -5.25 -4.58
CA ASP A 124 -6.15 -6.62 -4.35
C ASP A 124 -5.64 -7.15 -3.00
N ALA A 125 -4.36 -6.87 -2.67
CA ALA A 125 -3.78 -7.26 -1.40
C ALA A 125 -4.46 -6.57 -0.21
N VAL A 126 -4.73 -5.27 -0.33
CA VAL A 126 -5.39 -4.46 0.71
C VAL A 126 -6.84 -4.90 0.90
N GLU A 127 -7.58 -5.14 -0.18
CA GLU A 127 -8.96 -5.60 -0.12
C GLU A 127 -9.05 -7.02 0.46
N ALA A 128 -8.14 -7.92 0.09
CA ALA A 128 -8.04 -9.25 0.68
C ALA A 128 -7.77 -9.18 2.19
N PHE A 129 -6.85 -8.31 2.62
CA PHE A 129 -6.58 -8.07 4.03
C PHE A 129 -7.81 -7.50 4.76
N ALA A 130 -8.45 -6.45 4.22
CA ALA A 130 -9.62 -5.82 4.83
C ALA A 130 -10.83 -6.76 4.89
N ARG A 131 -10.96 -7.67 3.92
CA ARG A 131 -11.97 -8.73 3.94
C ARG A 131 -11.65 -9.76 5.03
N GLY A 132 -10.41 -10.26 5.08
CA GLY A 132 -9.96 -11.22 6.10
C GLY A 132 -10.13 -10.68 7.52
N ALA A 133 -9.82 -9.41 7.74
CA ALA A 133 -10.03 -8.76 9.04
C ALA A 133 -11.50 -8.72 9.49
N ARG A 134 -12.45 -8.68 8.54
CA ARG A 134 -13.89 -8.63 8.82
C ARG A 134 -14.53 -10.00 8.99
N GLU A 135 -14.18 -10.95 8.12
CA GLU A 135 -14.84 -12.26 8.02
C GLU A 135 -14.36 -13.23 9.10
N GLU A 136 -13.08 -13.16 9.46
CA GLU A 136 -12.49 -13.96 10.53
C GLU A 136 -11.78 -13.02 11.51
N PRO A 137 -12.50 -12.42 12.49
CA PRO A 137 -11.88 -11.66 13.57
C PRO A 137 -11.06 -12.56 14.53
N THR A 138 -10.52 -13.68 14.04
CA THR A 138 -10.07 -14.84 14.81
C THR A 138 -8.89 -15.53 14.13
N SER A 139 -7.73 -14.89 14.19
CA SER A 139 -6.49 -15.45 14.76
C SER A 139 -5.27 -14.66 14.26
N TRP A 140 -4.32 -14.42 15.17
CA TRP A 140 -2.97 -13.91 14.88
C TRP A 140 -2.31 -14.57 13.65
N ARG A 141 -2.64 -15.84 13.40
CA ARG A 141 -2.10 -16.66 12.32
C ARG A 141 -2.48 -16.14 10.92
N ASN A 142 -3.66 -15.54 10.77
CA ASN A 142 -4.11 -14.93 9.51
C ASN A 142 -3.43 -13.57 9.29
N PHE A 143 -3.26 -12.76 10.34
CA PHE A 143 -2.57 -11.47 10.22
C PHE A 143 -1.12 -11.64 9.76
N GLY A 144 -0.37 -12.57 10.37
CA GLY A 144 1.01 -12.89 9.95
C GLY A 144 1.13 -13.47 8.53
N ARG A 145 0.05 -14.01 7.97
CA ARG A 145 -0.03 -14.48 6.58
C ARG A 145 -0.37 -13.34 5.62
N ASP A 146 -1.30 -12.47 5.99
CA ASP A 146 -1.96 -11.54 5.07
C ASP A 146 -1.34 -10.13 5.08
N PHE A 147 -0.67 -9.73 6.17
CA PHE A 147 0.03 -8.43 6.26
C PHE A 147 1.34 -8.35 5.45
N PRO A 148 2.25 -9.36 5.46
CA PRO A 148 3.48 -9.29 4.67
C PRO A 148 3.26 -9.10 3.15
N PRO A 149 2.27 -9.76 2.51
CA PRO A 149 1.91 -9.50 1.12
C PRO A 149 1.53 -8.05 0.82
N VAL A 150 0.76 -7.38 1.70
CA VAL A 150 0.38 -5.97 1.54
C VAL A 150 1.62 -5.08 1.54
N VAL A 151 2.51 -5.26 2.54
CA VAL A 151 3.74 -4.47 2.64
C VAL A 151 4.68 -4.74 1.47
N ALA A 152 4.76 -5.99 0.98
CA ALA A 152 5.55 -6.34 -0.18
C ALA A 152 5.03 -5.66 -1.45
N ALA A 153 3.71 -5.71 -1.70
CA ALA A 153 3.08 -5.05 -2.83
C ALA A 153 3.28 -3.52 -2.80
N MET A 154 3.13 -2.89 -1.63
CA MET A 154 3.37 -1.46 -1.44
C MET A 154 4.84 -1.08 -1.72
N ARG A 155 5.80 -1.87 -1.22
CA ARG A 155 7.23 -1.64 -1.47
C ARG A 155 7.57 -1.74 -2.95
N GLU A 156 7.00 -2.71 -3.64
CA GLU A 156 7.21 -2.87 -5.07
C GLU A 156 6.59 -1.72 -5.86
N ALA A 157 5.38 -1.30 -5.52
CA ALA A 157 4.71 -0.18 -6.19
C ALA A 157 5.42 1.18 -6.01
N VAL A 158 6.28 1.33 -5.00
CA VAL A 158 7.12 2.51 -4.78
C VAL A 158 8.48 2.39 -5.48
N ARG A 159 8.94 1.17 -5.77
CA ARG A 159 10.07 0.92 -6.66
C ARG A 159 9.60 1.12 -8.10
N ILE A 160 9.69 2.34 -8.60
CA ILE A 160 9.41 2.65 -10.01
C ILE A 160 10.19 1.65 -10.89
N PRO A 161 9.54 0.89 -11.78
CA PRO A 161 10.24 0.00 -12.70
C PRO A 161 11.18 0.82 -13.59
N ARG A 162 12.38 0.28 -13.83
CA ARG A 162 13.40 0.92 -14.68
C ARG A 162 12.93 1.08 -16.13
#